data_AF-A0A7X4ZAK4-F1
#
_entry.id   AF-A0A7X4ZAK4-F1
#
_cell.length_a   1.000
_cell.length_b   1.000
_cell.length_c   1.000
_cell.angle_alpha   90.00
_cell.angle_beta   90.00
_cell.angle_gamma   90.00
#
_symmetry.space_group_name_H-M   'P 1'
#
loop_
_entity.id
_entity.type
_entity.pdbx_description
1 polymer ?
#
loop_
_entity_poly.entity_id
_entity_poly.type
_entity_poly.pdbx_seq_one_letter_code
_entity_poly.pdbx_strand_id
1 'polypeptide(L)'
;MDQPRCQMETMIQKPQEETVQLKSEEIQQRTEEEIHPNLEADAVQQKQRWEEQQKIHQKHWEEQQKIAEKRREFQRELAEERIRFREELAADRRKFMQELTADRRKFEQEQQEYYLKKEREERRLAEKERLIKAKWELLEMELQKLAGEREAFEKKKEAEAVRGEGRQARMTVKYPSEMELFFSGVENELDMKKRYRELIKIFHPDNSTGDTQTLQMINRTYESLKKQFSA
;
A
#
# COMPACT_ATOMS: atom_id res chain seq x y z
N MET A 1 31.92 -9.06 41.15
CA MET A 1 31.04 -10.01 41.86
C MET A 1 31.76 -11.34 41.87
N ASP A 2 32.28 -11.65 43.05
CA ASP A 2 33.42 -12.52 43.34
C ASP A 2 33.26 -14.00 42.96
N GLN A 3 34.35 -14.57 42.43
CA GLN A 3 34.71 -15.96 42.69
C GLN A 3 35.83 -15.97 43.72
N PRO A 4 35.77 -16.78 44.79
CA PRO A 4 36.96 -17.14 45.53
C PRO A 4 37.62 -18.35 44.87
N ARG A 5 38.86 -18.15 44.38
CA ARG A 5 39.84 -19.22 44.22
C ARG A 5 40.21 -19.73 45.62
N CYS A 6 39.74 -20.91 45.99
CA CYS A 6 40.31 -21.64 47.12
C CYS A 6 41.39 -22.60 46.60
N GLN A 7 42.55 -22.46 47.20
CA GLN A 7 43.81 -23.13 46.88
C GLN A 7 43.75 -24.60 47.30
N MET A 8 44.44 -25.44 46.54
CA MET A 8 44.64 -26.84 46.88
C MET A 8 45.68 -26.95 48.01
N GLU A 9 45.28 -27.44 49.17
CA GLU A 9 46.17 -28.00 50.18
C GLU A 9 45.94 -29.51 50.25
N THR A 10 46.70 -30.26 49.46
CA THR A 10 46.87 -31.70 49.66
C THR A 10 47.96 -31.91 50.71
N MET A 11 47.56 -32.28 51.92
CA MET A 11 48.46 -32.84 52.92
C MET A 11 49.03 -34.16 52.40
N ILE A 12 50.27 -34.13 51.91
CA ILE A 12 51.10 -35.32 51.73
C ILE A 12 51.88 -35.49 53.03
N GLN A 13 51.32 -36.26 53.96
CA GLN A 13 52.09 -36.76 55.10
C GLN A 13 52.99 -37.89 54.59
N LYS A 14 54.30 -37.65 54.59
CA LYS A 14 55.33 -38.69 54.48
C LYS A 14 55.22 -39.63 55.69
N PRO A 15 55.29 -40.96 55.53
CA PRO A 15 55.56 -41.84 56.67
C PRO A 15 57.01 -41.59 57.12
N GLN A 16 57.19 -41.21 58.38
CA GLN A 16 58.51 -41.14 58.99
C GLN A 16 59.01 -42.57 59.25
N GLU A 17 60.06 -42.94 58.53
CA GLU A 17 60.94 -44.06 58.83
C GLU A 17 61.76 -43.70 60.09
N GLU A 18 61.23 -44.01 61.27
CA GLU A 18 62.02 -43.98 62.51
C GLU A 18 61.32 -44.84 63.57
N THR A 19 61.49 -46.16 63.46
CA THR A 19 61.33 -47.14 64.55
C THR A 19 61.83 -48.51 64.08
N VAL A 20 63.08 -48.55 63.59
CA VAL A 20 63.82 -49.81 63.40
C VAL A 20 65.18 -49.63 64.04
N GLN A 21 65.19 -49.59 65.36
CA GLN A 21 66.34 -49.77 66.24
C GLN A 21 65.75 -49.90 67.65
N LEU A 22 66.15 -50.93 68.39
CA LEU A 22 65.60 -51.37 69.70
C LEU A 22 64.44 -52.37 69.60
N LYS A 23 64.74 -53.58 69.11
CA LYS A 23 64.17 -54.87 69.57
C LYS A 23 64.89 -56.06 68.93
N SER A 24 66.22 -55.99 68.84
CA SER A 24 67.06 -57.06 68.28
C SER A 24 68.01 -57.69 69.31
N GLU A 25 67.88 -57.32 70.58
CA GLU A 25 68.69 -57.88 71.66
C GLU A 25 67.81 -58.20 72.86
N GLU A 26 66.92 -59.17 72.68
CA GLU A 26 66.35 -59.94 73.78
C GLU A 26 65.71 -61.19 73.16
N ILE A 27 65.95 -62.34 73.79
CA ILE A 27 65.62 -63.70 73.30
C ILE A 27 66.74 -64.32 72.44
N GLN A 28 67.96 -64.27 72.94
CA GLN A 28 68.81 -65.46 72.93
C GLN A 28 68.56 -66.22 74.23
N GLN A 29 68.32 -67.52 74.10
CA GLN A 29 68.09 -68.54 75.14
C GLN A 29 66.64 -68.75 75.57
N ARG A 30 65.92 -69.56 74.81
CA ARG A 30 65.15 -70.68 75.37
C ARG A 30 64.92 -71.76 74.31
N THR A 31 65.47 -72.93 74.63
CA THR A 31 64.95 -74.27 74.31
C THR A 31 64.82 -74.63 72.83
N GLU A 32 65.88 -75.29 72.36
CA GLU A 32 65.80 -76.51 71.57
C GLU A 32 64.67 -77.41 72.11
N GLU A 33 63.48 -77.31 71.53
CA GLU A 33 62.41 -78.29 71.70
C GLU A 33 61.66 -78.42 70.37
N GLU A 34 61.74 -79.63 69.82
CA GLU A 34 60.94 -80.23 68.74
C GLU A 34 60.12 -79.30 67.85
N ILE A 35 60.57 -79.06 66.61
CA ILE A 35 59.68 -78.58 65.56
C ILE A 35 59.62 -79.56 64.39
N HIS A 36 58.47 -80.22 64.35
CA HIS A 36 57.85 -80.95 63.26
C HIS A 36 58.14 -80.36 61.85
N PRO A 37 58.11 -81.18 60.78
CA PRO A 37 58.31 -80.79 59.37
C PRO A 37 57.23 -79.85 58.77
N ASN A 38 56.55 -79.01 59.58
CA ASN A 38 55.39 -78.21 59.21
C ASN A 38 55.68 -76.71 58.96
N LEU A 39 56.83 -76.18 59.35
CA LEU A 39 57.21 -74.76 59.18
C LEU A 39 57.43 -74.35 57.72
N GLU A 40 57.99 -75.25 56.91
CA GLU A 40 58.30 -75.00 55.50
C GLU A 40 57.03 -75.02 54.64
N ALA A 41 56.06 -75.86 55.03
CA ALA A 41 54.71 -75.86 54.47
C ALA A 41 53.96 -74.54 54.80
N ASP A 42 54.05 -74.05 56.03
CA ASP A 42 53.42 -72.79 56.45
C ASP A 42 54.01 -71.56 55.73
N ALA A 43 55.32 -71.51 55.51
CA ALA A 43 55.98 -70.43 54.76
C ALA A 43 55.60 -70.43 53.27
N VAL A 44 55.53 -71.62 52.64
CA VAL A 44 55.04 -71.76 51.26
C VAL A 44 53.58 -71.33 51.15
N GLN A 45 52.74 -71.69 52.14
CA GLN A 45 51.33 -71.33 52.16
C GLN A 45 51.11 -69.82 52.39
N GLN A 46 51.94 -69.17 53.21
CA GLN A 46 51.92 -67.71 53.37
C GLN A 46 52.33 -66.97 52.09
N LYS A 47 53.37 -67.45 51.40
CA LYS A 47 53.80 -66.88 50.12
C LYS A 47 52.71 -67.00 49.06
N GLN A 48 52.06 -68.16 48.96
CA GLN A 48 50.92 -68.36 48.05
C GLN A 48 49.77 -67.41 48.37
N ARG A 49 49.41 -67.25 49.65
CA ARG A 49 48.39 -66.27 50.08
C ARG A 49 48.77 -64.84 49.73
N TRP A 50 50.04 -64.46 49.90
CA TRP A 50 50.52 -63.12 49.55
C TRP A 50 50.46 -62.87 48.04
N GLU A 51 50.87 -63.84 47.22
CA GLU A 51 50.79 -63.77 45.77
C GLU A 51 49.33 -63.71 45.28
N GLU A 52 48.43 -64.47 45.90
CA GLU A 52 46.98 -64.40 45.64
C GLU A 52 46.41 -63.02 46.00
N GLN A 53 46.79 -62.44 47.14
CA GLN A 53 46.39 -61.10 47.54
C GLN A 53 46.89 -60.03 46.57
N GLN A 54 48.12 -60.14 46.07
CA GLN A 54 48.64 -59.24 45.04
C GLN A 54 47.85 -59.34 43.74
N LYS A 55 47.49 -60.57 43.31
CA LYS A 55 46.64 -60.77 42.13
C LYS A 55 45.24 -60.18 42.31
N ILE A 56 44.66 -60.31 43.51
CA ILE A 56 43.35 -59.70 43.83
C ILE A 56 43.46 -58.17 43.78
N HIS A 57 44.49 -57.59 44.39
CA HIS A 57 44.71 -56.15 44.38
C HIS A 57 44.94 -55.62 42.95
N GLN A 58 45.71 -56.33 42.13
CA GLN A 58 45.94 -55.98 40.73
C GLN A 58 44.65 -56.01 39.92
N LYS A 59 43.86 -57.09 40.02
CA LYS A 59 42.55 -57.19 39.35
C LYS A 59 41.61 -56.07 39.79
N HIS A 60 41.56 -55.79 41.09
CA HIS A 60 40.74 -54.70 41.63
C HIS A 60 41.19 -53.34 41.08
N TRP A 61 42.50 -53.07 41.03
CA TRP A 61 43.05 -51.86 40.44
C TRP A 61 42.69 -51.72 38.95
N GLU A 62 42.82 -52.79 38.17
CA GLU A 62 42.44 -52.81 36.75
C GLU A 62 40.93 -52.59 36.55
N GLU A 63 40.09 -53.18 37.41
CA GLU A 63 38.65 -52.92 37.42
C GLU A 63 38.33 -51.45 37.73
N GLN A 64 39.01 -50.85 38.72
CA GLN A 64 38.84 -49.43 39.03
C GLN A 64 39.26 -48.54 37.86
N GLN A 65 40.33 -48.89 37.14
CA GLN A 65 40.73 -48.15 35.93
C GLN A 65 39.65 -48.23 34.85
N LYS A 66 39.09 -49.42 34.59
CA LYS A 66 37.99 -49.59 33.63
C LYS A 66 36.75 -48.79 34.03
N ILE A 67 36.41 -48.79 35.32
CA ILE A 67 35.28 -48.00 35.84
C ILE A 67 35.55 -46.50 35.67
N ALA A 68 36.77 -46.04 35.97
CA ALA A 68 37.16 -44.65 35.81
C ALA A 68 37.14 -44.22 34.33
N GLU A 69 37.59 -45.07 33.42
CA GLU A 69 37.53 -44.84 31.98
C GLU A 69 36.09 -44.73 31.49
N LYS A 70 35.22 -45.68 31.87
CA LYS A 70 33.79 -45.62 31.53
C LYS A 70 33.11 -44.36 32.07
N ARG A 71 33.46 -43.91 33.28
CA ARG A 71 32.98 -42.63 33.82
C ARG A 71 33.46 -41.43 32.98
N ARG A 72 34.71 -41.44 32.53
CA ARG A 72 35.25 -40.38 31.65
C ARG A 72 34.58 -40.37 30.28
N GLU A 73 34.36 -41.54 29.68
CA GLU A 73 33.59 -41.70 28.44
C GLU A 73 32.19 -41.10 28.56
N PHE A 74 31.46 -41.52 29.60
CA PHE A 74 30.11 -41.00 29.86
C PHE A 74 30.10 -39.47 30.09
N GLN A 75 31.09 -38.94 30.80
CA GLN A 75 31.22 -37.48 30.97
C GLN A 75 31.52 -36.76 29.66
N ARG A 76 32.31 -37.36 28.75
CA ARG A 76 32.58 -36.80 27.42
C ARG A 76 31.31 -36.77 26.58
N GLU A 77 30.55 -37.87 26.54
CA GLU A 77 29.28 -37.94 25.80
C GLU A 77 28.29 -36.86 26.27
N LEU A 78 28.13 -36.69 27.59
CA LEU A 78 27.30 -35.62 28.15
C LEU A 78 27.80 -34.22 27.80
N ALA A 79 29.12 -34.02 27.76
CA ALA A 79 29.70 -32.74 27.39
C ALA A 79 29.44 -32.43 25.91
N GLU A 80 29.60 -33.42 25.03
CA GLU A 80 29.30 -33.30 23.60
C GLU A 80 27.82 -33.01 23.35
N GLU A 81 26.91 -33.73 24.01
CA GLU A 81 25.48 -33.50 23.88
C GLU A 81 25.08 -32.09 24.33
N ARG A 82 25.65 -31.62 25.46
CA ARG A 82 25.45 -30.24 25.94
C ARG A 82 25.97 -29.20 24.94
N ILE A 83 27.08 -29.46 24.27
CA ILE A 83 27.61 -28.56 23.23
C ILE A 83 26.68 -28.54 22.02
N ARG A 84 26.28 -29.72 21.51
CA ARG A 84 25.35 -29.84 20.38
C ARG A 84 24.06 -29.08 20.63
N PHE A 85 23.44 -29.28 21.79
CA PHE A 85 22.20 -28.59 22.14
C PHE A 85 22.38 -27.06 22.22
N ARG A 86 23.52 -26.60 22.76
CA ARG A 86 23.84 -25.16 22.80
C ARG A 86 24.05 -24.57 21.40
N GLU A 87 24.69 -25.32 20.51
CA GLU A 87 24.94 -24.91 19.13
C GLU A 87 23.66 -24.85 18.31
N GLU A 88 22.77 -25.81 18.49
CA GLU A 88 21.43 -25.82 17.88
C GLU A 88 20.63 -24.60 18.32
N LEU A 89 20.53 -24.35 19.63
CA LEU A 89 19.91 -23.14 20.16
C LEU A 89 20.55 -21.85 19.63
N ALA A 90 21.88 -21.84 19.45
CA ALA A 90 22.57 -20.70 18.87
C ALA A 90 22.26 -20.54 17.38
N ALA A 91 22.12 -21.64 16.63
CA ALA A 91 21.74 -21.64 15.24
C ALA A 91 20.32 -21.10 15.05
N ASP A 92 19.38 -21.54 15.89
CA ASP A 92 18.00 -21.06 15.84
C ASP A 92 17.90 -19.58 16.20
N ARG A 93 18.63 -19.12 17.23
CA ARG A 93 18.76 -17.68 17.52
C ARG A 93 19.32 -16.90 16.35
N ARG A 94 20.34 -17.43 15.64
CA ARG A 94 20.91 -16.77 14.45
C ARG A 94 19.90 -16.68 13.31
N LYS A 95 19.16 -17.75 13.02
CA LYS A 95 18.11 -17.77 12.00
C LYS A 95 17.02 -16.76 12.31
N PHE A 96 16.52 -16.77 13.54
CA PHE A 96 15.50 -15.82 14.01
C PHE A 96 15.97 -14.36 13.89
N MET A 97 17.22 -14.08 14.29
CA MET A 97 17.79 -12.74 14.12
C MET A 97 17.92 -12.34 12.63
N GLN A 98 18.33 -13.26 11.76
CA GLN A 98 18.42 -13.00 10.33
C GLN A 98 17.05 -12.70 9.73
N GLU A 99 16.03 -13.47 10.10
CA GLU A 99 14.64 -13.25 9.68
C GLU A 99 14.13 -11.88 10.12
N LEU A 100 14.29 -11.52 11.40
CA LEU A 100 13.94 -10.19 11.90
C LEU A 100 14.66 -9.06 11.15
N THR A 101 15.96 -9.24 10.83
CA THR A 101 16.68 -8.22 10.05
C THR A 101 16.21 -8.13 8.61
N ALA A 102 15.81 -9.25 8.00
CA ALA A 102 15.26 -9.26 6.66
C ALA A 102 13.88 -8.59 6.63
N ASP A 103 13.03 -8.89 7.60
CA ASP A 103 11.70 -8.30 7.71
C ASP A 103 11.77 -6.80 8.00
N ARG A 104 12.68 -6.37 8.89
CA ARG A 104 12.93 -4.94 9.09
C ARG A 104 13.32 -4.23 7.79
N ARG A 105 14.23 -4.83 7.00
CA ARG A 105 14.66 -4.27 5.71
C ARG A 105 13.52 -4.21 4.71
N LYS A 106 12.70 -5.26 4.60
CA LYS A 106 11.51 -5.27 3.74
C LYS A 106 10.53 -4.17 4.13
N PHE A 107 10.25 -4.06 5.43
CA PHE A 107 9.37 -3.02 5.95
C PHE A 107 9.90 -1.61 5.65
N GLU A 108 11.20 -1.37 5.84
CA GLU A 108 11.84 -0.09 5.48
C GLU A 108 11.71 0.22 3.98
N GLN A 109 11.90 -0.78 3.11
CA GLN A 109 11.72 -0.64 1.66
C GLN A 109 10.26 -0.32 1.31
N GLU A 110 9.30 -1.08 1.86
CA GLU A 110 7.87 -0.85 1.65
C GLU A 110 7.44 0.54 2.13
N GLN A 111 7.96 1.01 3.26
CA GLN A 111 7.73 2.37 3.75
C GLN A 111 8.25 3.40 2.76
N GLN A 112 9.50 3.27 2.29
CA GLN A 112 10.07 4.20 1.31
C GLN A 112 9.27 4.23 0.01
N GLU A 113 8.89 3.06 -0.53
CA GLU A 113 8.07 2.96 -1.73
C GLU A 113 6.70 3.60 -1.54
N TYR A 114 6.08 3.40 -0.37
CA TYR A 114 4.82 4.04 -0.01
C TYR A 114 4.95 5.56 0.00
N TYR A 115 5.98 6.13 0.65
CA TYR A 115 6.19 7.57 0.69
C TYR A 115 6.46 8.15 -0.70
N LEU A 116 7.27 7.50 -1.53
CA LEU A 116 7.53 7.93 -2.91
C LEU A 116 6.26 7.87 -3.78
N LYS A 117 5.42 6.86 -3.59
CA LYS A 117 4.13 6.76 -4.29
C LYS A 117 3.16 7.84 -3.81
N LYS A 118 3.08 8.07 -2.50
CA LYS A 118 2.26 9.12 -1.90
C LYS A 118 2.67 10.50 -2.43
N GLU A 119 3.95 10.81 -2.42
CA GLU A 119 4.46 12.11 -2.90
C GLU A 119 4.15 12.32 -4.40
N ARG A 120 4.31 11.27 -5.23
CA ARG A 120 3.93 11.35 -6.65
C ARG A 120 2.44 11.62 -6.84
N GLU A 121 1.59 10.96 -6.08
CA GLU A 121 0.14 11.17 -6.14
C GLU A 121 -0.26 12.56 -5.64
N GLU A 122 0.34 13.04 -4.55
CA GLU A 122 0.15 14.40 -4.05
C GLU A 122 0.58 15.45 -5.09
N ARG A 123 1.73 15.26 -5.73
CA ARG A 123 2.20 16.15 -6.80
C ARG A 123 1.23 16.17 -7.98
N ARG A 124 0.75 14.99 -8.41
CA ARG A 124 -0.23 14.86 -9.50
C ARG A 124 -1.55 15.53 -9.14
N LEU A 125 -2.01 15.40 -7.90
CA LEU A 125 -3.25 16.02 -7.43
C LEU A 125 -3.09 17.54 -7.35
N ALA A 126 -1.98 18.04 -6.80
CA ALA A 126 -1.69 19.46 -6.73
C ALA A 126 -1.64 20.11 -8.13
N GLU A 127 -1.05 19.43 -9.13
CA GLU A 127 -1.06 19.91 -10.51
C GLU A 127 -2.47 19.97 -11.09
N LYS A 128 -3.29 18.94 -10.85
CA LYS A 128 -4.70 18.94 -11.26
C LYS A 128 -5.51 20.05 -10.60
N GLU A 129 -5.32 20.26 -9.31
CA GLU A 129 -5.97 21.34 -8.57
C GLU A 129 -5.59 22.71 -9.14
N ARG A 130 -4.30 22.93 -9.44
CA ARG A 130 -3.82 24.16 -10.11
C ARG A 130 -4.47 24.35 -11.48
N LEU A 131 -4.56 23.29 -12.28
CA LEU A 131 -5.19 23.35 -13.61
C LEU A 131 -6.69 23.64 -13.52
N ILE A 132 -7.40 23.01 -12.58
CA ILE A 132 -8.83 23.26 -12.35
C ILE A 132 -9.03 24.71 -11.93
N LYS A 133 -8.23 25.21 -10.99
CA LYS A 133 -8.28 26.59 -10.52
C LYS A 133 -8.05 27.58 -11.66
N ALA A 134 -7.01 27.37 -12.48
CA ALA A 134 -6.72 28.24 -13.62
C ALA A 134 -7.86 28.23 -14.66
N LYS A 135 -8.45 27.05 -14.93
CA LYS A 135 -9.61 26.94 -15.83
C LYS A 135 -10.83 27.67 -15.27
N TRP A 136 -11.06 27.58 -13.96
CA TRP A 136 -12.15 28.28 -13.30
C TRP A 136 -11.99 29.79 -13.40
N GLU A 137 -10.79 30.31 -13.11
CA GLU A 137 -10.48 31.74 -13.21
C GLU A 137 -10.68 32.25 -14.65
N LEU A 138 -10.25 31.49 -15.66
CA LEU A 138 -10.49 31.84 -17.07
C LEU A 138 -11.99 31.89 -17.41
N LEU A 139 -12.75 30.87 -17.00
CA LEU A 139 -14.20 30.83 -17.22
C LEU A 139 -14.91 32.01 -16.55
N GLU A 140 -14.52 32.36 -15.32
CA GLU A 140 -15.07 33.50 -14.60
C GLU A 140 -14.79 34.82 -15.36
N MET A 141 -13.55 35.01 -15.85
CA MET A 141 -13.19 36.17 -16.67
C MET A 141 -13.98 36.23 -17.98
N GLU A 142 -14.14 35.10 -18.68
CA GLU A 142 -14.91 35.04 -19.93
C GLU A 142 -16.39 35.36 -19.71
N LEU A 143 -16.98 34.83 -18.63
CA LEU A 143 -18.37 35.13 -18.26
C LEU A 143 -18.57 36.62 -17.96
N GLN A 144 -17.64 37.25 -17.22
CA GLN A 144 -17.69 38.69 -16.96
C GLN A 144 -17.59 39.51 -18.25
N LYS A 145 -16.69 39.11 -19.16
CA LYS A 145 -16.54 39.76 -20.47
C LYS A 145 -17.82 39.66 -21.30
N LEU A 146 -18.41 38.47 -21.39
CA LEU A 146 -19.67 38.25 -22.12
C LEU A 146 -20.83 39.05 -21.51
N ALA A 147 -20.90 39.15 -20.19
CA ALA A 147 -21.89 39.99 -19.52
C ALA A 147 -21.74 41.47 -19.92
N GLY A 148 -20.51 41.98 -19.95
CA GLY A 148 -20.22 43.33 -20.40
C GLY A 148 -20.52 43.57 -21.89
N GLU A 149 -20.17 42.62 -22.76
CA GLU A 149 -20.51 42.67 -24.19
C GLU A 149 -22.02 42.66 -24.42
N ARG A 150 -22.77 41.84 -23.68
CA ARG A 150 -24.23 41.81 -23.71
C ARG A 150 -24.82 43.16 -23.28
N GLU A 151 -24.34 43.73 -22.18
CA GLU A 151 -24.82 45.03 -21.71
C GLU A 151 -24.53 46.15 -22.74
N ALA A 152 -23.33 46.15 -23.32
CA ALA A 152 -22.95 47.10 -24.36
C ALA A 152 -23.79 46.92 -25.64
N PHE A 153 -24.11 45.68 -26.01
CA PHE A 153 -24.97 45.36 -27.14
C PHE A 153 -26.41 45.85 -26.90
N GLU A 154 -27.00 45.57 -25.73
CA GLU A 154 -28.33 46.07 -25.38
C GLU A 154 -28.38 47.60 -25.36
N LYS A 155 -27.35 48.28 -24.80
CA LYS A 155 -27.24 49.74 -24.86
C LYS A 155 -27.17 50.28 -26.30
N LYS A 156 -26.41 49.61 -27.17
CA LYS A 156 -26.33 49.99 -28.60
C LYS A 156 -27.68 49.78 -29.30
N LYS A 157 -28.32 48.64 -29.08
CA LYS A 157 -29.64 48.32 -29.62
C LYS A 157 -30.70 49.32 -29.17
N GLU A 158 -30.72 49.66 -27.88
CA GLU A 158 -31.62 50.69 -27.34
C GLU A 158 -31.37 52.06 -27.99
N ALA A 159 -30.10 52.48 -28.08
CA ALA A 159 -29.73 53.75 -28.72
C ALA A 159 -30.08 53.78 -30.22
N GLU A 160 -30.02 52.64 -30.90
CA GLU A 160 -30.43 52.52 -32.30
C GLU A 160 -31.96 52.50 -32.44
N ALA A 161 -32.69 51.85 -31.53
CA ALA A 161 -34.15 51.88 -31.48
C ALA A 161 -34.66 53.31 -31.30
N VAL A 162 -34.12 54.08 -30.35
CA VAL A 162 -34.47 55.50 -30.14
C VAL A 162 -34.14 56.35 -31.38
N ARG A 163 -33.01 56.10 -32.06
CA ARG A 163 -32.68 56.78 -33.34
C ARG A 163 -33.61 56.36 -34.48
N GLY A 164 -34.02 55.09 -34.50
CA GLY A 164 -34.96 54.51 -35.46
C GLY A 164 -36.35 55.09 -35.31
N GLU A 165 -36.85 55.23 -34.09
CA GLU A 165 -38.12 55.91 -33.76
C GLU A 165 -38.08 57.39 -34.18
N GLY A 166 -36.96 58.09 -33.92
CA GLY A 166 -36.75 59.45 -34.41
C GLY A 166 -36.69 59.60 -35.94
N ARG A 167 -36.30 58.53 -36.66
CA ARG A 167 -36.34 58.48 -38.15
C ARG A 167 -37.71 58.06 -38.68
N GLN A 168 -38.40 57.11 -38.04
CA GLN A 168 -39.75 56.69 -38.41
C GLN A 168 -40.78 57.80 -38.16
N ALA A 169 -40.62 58.62 -37.11
CA ALA A 169 -41.42 59.82 -36.90
C ALA A 169 -41.22 60.89 -38.00
N ARG A 170 -40.08 60.86 -38.72
CA ARG A 170 -39.77 61.78 -39.83
C ARG A 170 -40.07 61.19 -41.22
N MET A 171 -40.29 59.89 -41.32
CA MET A 171 -40.70 59.19 -42.54
C MET A 171 -42.02 58.46 -42.31
N THR A 172 -43.10 59.21 -42.16
CA THR A 172 -44.44 58.71 -42.50
C THR A 172 -44.53 58.60 -44.02
N VAL A 173 -43.85 57.61 -44.60
CA VAL A 173 -44.18 57.18 -45.97
C VAL A 173 -45.57 56.58 -45.86
N LYS A 174 -46.53 57.25 -46.47
CA LYS A 174 -47.91 56.77 -46.60
C LYS A 174 -47.83 55.53 -47.51
N TYR A 175 -47.66 54.35 -46.93
CA TYR A 175 -47.79 53.11 -47.68
C TYR A 175 -49.20 53.08 -48.28
N PRO A 176 -49.34 52.77 -49.57
CA PRO A 176 -50.66 52.58 -50.16
C PRO A 176 -51.43 51.58 -49.31
N SER A 177 -52.70 51.87 -49.03
CA SER A 177 -53.55 50.90 -48.32
C SER A 177 -53.52 49.59 -49.10
N GLU A 178 -53.62 48.43 -48.44
CA GLU A 178 -53.63 47.12 -49.11
C GLU A 178 -54.71 47.06 -50.21
N MET A 179 -55.79 47.85 -50.06
CA MET A 179 -56.82 48.11 -51.06
C MET A 179 -56.29 48.76 -52.36
N GLU A 180 -55.38 49.73 -52.26
CA GLU A 180 -54.74 50.39 -53.40
C GLU A 180 -53.76 49.47 -54.13
N LEU A 181 -53.18 48.49 -53.44
CA LEU A 181 -52.18 47.60 -54.03
C LEU A 181 -52.79 46.56 -54.99
N PHE A 182 -53.95 45.99 -54.65
CA PHE A 182 -54.60 44.95 -55.46
C PHE A 182 -55.37 45.51 -56.67
N PHE A 183 -55.98 46.68 -56.52
CA PHE A 183 -56.85 47.32 -57.51
C PHE A 183 -56.26 48.65 -58.04
N SER A 184 -54.95 48.84 -57.97
CA SER A 184 -54.27 50.00 -58.54
C SER A 184 -54.60 50.16 -60.02
N GLY A 185 -55.03 51.36 -60.44
CA GLY A 185 -55.31 51.66 -61.85
C GLY A 185 -56.65 51.15 -62.38
N VAL A 186 -57.56 50.73 -61.50
CA VAL A 186 -58.93 50.40 -61.88
C VAL A 186 -59.78 51.68 -61.91
N GLU A 187 -60.12 52.15 -63.11
CA GLU A 187 -60.92 53.37 -63.30
C GLU A 187 -62.40 53.11 -63.56
N ASN A 188 -62.76 51.89 -64.00
CA ASN A 188 -64.12 51.51 -64.38
C ASN A 188 -64.56 50.18 -63.75
N GLU A 189 -65.88 50.00 -63.55
CA GLU A 189 -66.46 48.78 -62.96
C GLU A 189 -66.10 47.50 -63.75
N LEU A 190 -65.99 47.63 -65.08
CA LEU A 190 -65.66 46.50 -65.97
C LEU A 190 -64.22 46.03 -65.76
N ASP A 191 -63.29 46.96 -65.54
CA ASP A 191 -61.88 46.66 -65.27
C ASP A 191 -61.68 46.13 -63.85
N MET A 192 -62.49 46.62 -62.89
CA MET A 192 -62.55 46.06 -61.53
C MET A 192 -62.93 44.57 -61.57
N LYS A 193 -64.00 44.22 -62.31
CA LYS A 193 -64.47 42.83 -62.46
C LYS A 193 -63.47 41.93 -63.18
N LYS A 194 -62.70 42.47 -64.12
CA LYS A 194 -61.60 41.73 -64.79
C LYS A 194 -60.46 41.48 -63.81
N ARG A 195 -59.98 42.54 -63.14
CA ARG A 195 -58.88 42.46 -62.18
C ARG A 195 -59.19 41.53 -61.02
N TYR A 196 -60.42 41.60 -60.49
CA TYR A 196 -60.89 40.69 -59.46
C TYR A 196 -60.77 39.23 -59.91
N ARG A 197 -61.29 38.87 -61.09
CA ARG A 197 -61.21 37.49 -61.60
C ARG A 197 -59.77 37.01 -61.79
N GLU A 198 -58.87 37.87 -62.24
CA GLU A 198 -57.44 37.55 -62.35
C GLU A 198 -56.81 37.27 -60.98
N LEU A 199 -57.13 38.09 -59.98
CA LEU A 199 -56.64 37.92 -58.61
C LEU A 199 -57.19 36.63 -57.98
N ILE A 200 -58.48 36.33 -58.12
CA ILE A 200 -59.04 35.05 -57.67
C ILE A 200 -58.35 33.88 -58.37
N LYS A 201 -58.05 33.99 -59.67
CA LYS A 201 -57.38 32.94 -60.42
C LYS A 201 -55.95 32.67 -59.94
N ILE A 202 -55.24 33.67 -59.41
CA ILE A 202 -53.87 33.49 -58.88
C ILE A 202 -53.95 32.97 -57.43
N PHE A 203 -54.77 33.60 -56.60
CA PHE A 203 -54.82 33.40 -55.16
C PHE A 203 -55.87 32.39 -54.68
N HIS A 204 -56.41 31.56 -55.57
CA HIS A 204 -57.35 30.48 -55.19
C HIS A 204 -56.63 29.47 -54.27
N PRO A 205 -57.27 28.99 -53.17
CA PRO A 205 -56.66 28.03 -52.24
C PRO A 205 -56.21 26.72 -52.90
N ASP A 206 -56.80 26.36 -54.06
CA ASP A 206 -56.44 25.15 -54.81
C ASP A 206 -55.18 25.31 -55.67
N ASN A 207 -54.61 26.53 -55.76
CA ASN A 207 -53.36 26.78 -56.47
C ASN A 207 -52.16 26.68 -55.53
N SER A 208 -50.99 26.31 -56.06
CA SER A 208 -49.73 26.20 -55.29
C SER A 208 -49.25 27.52 -54.66
N THR A 209 -49.75 28.67 -55.14
CA THR A 209 -49.48 30.03 -54.61
C THR A 209 -50.74 30.65 -53.96
N GLY A 210 -51.76 29.83 -53.71
CA GLY A 210 -53.01 30.25 -53.08
C GLY A 210 -52.81 30.65 -51.63
N ASP A 211 -53.35 31.80 -51.24
CA ASP A 211 -53.43 32.22 -49.84
C ASP A 211 -54.86 32.64 -49.51
N THR A 212 -55.49 31.89 -48.61
CA THR A 212 -56.85 32.11 -48.16
C THR A 212 -57.00 33.46 -47.44
N GLN A 213 -55.97 33.95 -46.74
CA GLN A 213 -56.03 35.25 -46.06
C GLN A 213 -56.04 36.40 -47.07
N THR A 214 -55.10 36.38 -48.02
CA THR A 214 -55.05 37.35 -49.12
C THR A 214 -56.34 37.32 -49.96
N LEU A 215 -56.91 36.15 -50.22
CA LEU A 215 -58.16 36.02 -50.96
C LEU A 215 -59.34 36.71 -50.25
N GLN A 216 -59.45 36.55 -48.94
CA GLN A 216 -60.49 37.23 -48.14
C GLN A 216 -60.32 38.76 -48.20
N MET A 217 -59.09 39.25 -48.21
CA MET A 217 -58.80 40.68 -48.33
C MET A 217 -59.19 41.22 -49.71
N ILE A 218 -58.87 40.50 -50.78
CA ILE A 218 -59.28 40.85 -52.15
C ILE A 218 -60.80 40.92 -52.26
N ASN A 219 -61.53 39.97 -51.67
CA ASN A 219 -63.00 39.94 -51.68
C ASN A 219 -63.61 41.15 -50.95
N ARG A 220 -63.12 41.48 -49.74
CA ARG A 220 -63.58 42.66 -48.98
C ARG A 220 -63.35 43.95 -49.75
N THR A 221 -62.19 44.05 -50.39
CA THR A 221 -61.78 45.22 -51.18
C THR A 221 -62.68 45.37 -52.41
N TYR A 222 -62.92 44.28 -53.13
CA TYR A 222 -63.82 44.24 -54.29
C TYR A 222 -65.25 44.66 -53.93
N GLU A 223 -65.82 44.13 -52.84
CA GLU A 223 -67.16 44.52 -52.39
C GLU A 223 -67.24 46.00 -52.02
N SER A 224 -66.19 46.57 -51.45
CA SER A 224 -66.13 48.01 -51.15
C SER A 224 -66.06 48.86 -52.43
N LEU A 225 -65.23 48.49 -53.40
CA LEU A 225 -65.12 49.20 -54.68
C LEU A 225 -66.41 49.08 -55.49
N LYS A 226 -67.03 47.89 -55.48
CA LYS A 226 -68.31 47.64 -56.15
C LYS A 226 -69.42 48.55 -55.60
N LYS A 227 -69.45 48.80 -54.29
CA LYS A 227 -70.38 49.77 -53.68
C LYS A 227 -70.10 51.21 -54.14
N GLN A 228 -68.84 51.58 -54.37
CA GLN A 228 -68.47 52.91 -54.84
C GLN A 228 -68.83 53.14 -56.32
N PHE A 229 -68.69 52.12 -57.18
CA PHE A 229 -69.07 52.22 -58.60
C PHE A 229 -70.56 51.99 -58.87
N SER A 230 -71.30 51.46 -57.89
CA SER A 230 -72.76 51.24 -57.97
C SER A 230 -73.58 52.36 -57.31
N ALA A 231 -72.93 53.36 -56.69
CA ALA A 231 -73.52 54.55 -56.11
C ALA A 231 -73.46 55.72 -57.11
#